data_AF-A0A0K1JRY7-F1
#
_entry.id   AF-A0A0K1JRY7-F1
#
_cell.length_a   1.000
_cell.length_b   1.000
_cell.length_c   1.000
_cell.angle_alpha   90.00
_cell.angle_beta   90.00
_cell.angle_gamma   90.00
#
_symmetry.space_group_name_H-M   'P 1'
#
loop_
_entity.id
_entity.type
_entity.pdbx_description
1 polymer ?
#
loop_
_entity_poly.entity_id
_entity_poly.type
_entity_poly.pdbx_seq_one_letter_code
_entity_poly.pdbx_strand_id
1 'polypeptide(L)'
;MHLDSTIHIQLSTRRPPQGATMKLVCSVLFVLLILPMCRSSPLQDTCRSFAAGHPSIGYDYCIRMFQADKARIAEAKANATAARIASMSALERDARRRDRLSVCAEVYSDAVDQLDQAEEELAHGAEGGGGGIDDAVTQLSAALDAPETCEDAFGEADDTSPLAAEDAEFKNLATVALAIAASLAPPPSMPRPKISD
;
A
#
# COMPACT_ATOMS: atom_id res chain seq x y z
N MET A 1 -68.24 -60.16 0.56
CA MET A 1 -68.56 -58.75 0.30
C MET A 1 -67.40 -57.93 0.82
N HIS A 2 -66.76 -57.17 -0.08
CA HIS A 2 -65.61 -56.30 0.16
C HIS A 2 -65.90 -55.26 1.27
N LEU A 3 -64.86 -54.88 2.03
CA LEU A 3 -64.40 -53.49 2.13
C LEU A 3 -63.06 -53.43 2.87
N ASP A 4 -62.04 -53.01 2.12
CA ASP A 4 -60.71 -52.56 2.52
C ASP A 4 -60.78 -51.41 3.53
N SER A 5 -59.85 -51.38 4.49
CA SER A 5 -59.66 -50.23 5.37
C SER A 5 -58.18 -49.84 5.44
N THR A 6 -57.75 -49.07 4.43
CA THR A 6 -56.46 -48.40 4.34
C THR A 6 -56.39 -47.24 5.35
N ILE A 7 -55.41 -47.28 6.26
CA ILE A 7 -55.10 -46.19 7.19
C ILE A 7 -54.22 -45.16 6.48
N HIS A 8 -54.76 -43.98 6.20
CA HIS A 8 -53.99 -42.81 5.75
C HIS A 8 -53.48 -42.02 6.97
N ILE A 9 -52.16 -42.02 7.16
CA ILE A 9 -51.48 -41.12 8.11
C ILE A 9 -51.36 -39.74 7.44
N GLN A 10 -52.09 -38.74 7.96
CA GLN A 10 -51.96 -37.35 7.53
C GLN A 10 -50.75 -36.68 8.19
N LEU A 11 -49.70 -36.42 7.41
CA LEU A 11 -48.54 -35.65 7.84
C LEU A 11 -48.89 -34.15 7.85
N SER A 12 -49.25 -33.62 9.02
CA SER A 12 -49.55 -32.19 9.19
C SER A 12 -48.27 -31.36 9.07
N THR A 13 -48.04 -30.78 7.89
CA THR A 13 -46.98 -29.79 7.65
C THR A 13 -47.41 -28.44 8.21
N ARG A 14 -46.94 -28.11 9.42
CA ARG A 14 -47.07 -26.75 9.96
C ARG A 14 -46.18 -25.80 9.14
N ARG A 15 -46.78 -24.91 8.34
CA ARG A 15 -46.08 -23.75 7.77
C ARG A 15 -45.73 -22.78 8.91
N PRO A 16 -44.46 -22.37 9.08
CA PRO A 16 -44.13 -21.28 10.00
C PRO A 16 -44.64 -19.92 9.46
N PRO A 17 -44.92 -18.95 10.34
CA PRO A 17 -45.45 -17.64 9.96
C PRO A 17 -44.45 -16.85 9.11
N GLN A 18 -44.88 -16.44 7.91
CA GLN A 18 -44.08 -15.80 6.85
C GLN A 18 -43.45 -14.45 7.24
N GLY A 19 -43.87 -13.83 8.36
CA GLY A 19 -43.31 -12.56 8.84
C GLY A 19 -42.04 -12.69 9.68
N ALA A 20 -41.79 -13.85 10.29
CA ALA A 20 -40.62 -14.05 11.15
C ALA A 20 -39.35 -14.36 10.33
N THR A 21 -39.50 -15.10 9.23
CA THR A 21 -38.39 -15.47 8.32
C THR A 21 -37.87 -14.25 7.57
N MET A 22 -38.74 -13.34 7.12
CA MET A 22 -38.34 -12.11 6.42
C MET A 22 -37.54 -11.16 7.32
N LYS A 23 -37.93 -11.02 8.60
CA LYS A 23 -37.19 -10.20 9.58
C LYS A 23 -35.81 -10.77 9.89
N LEU A 24 -35.70 -12.10 10.02
CA LEU A 24 -34.43 -12.77 10.26
C LEU A 24 -33.49 -12.65 9.04
N VAL A 25 -34.02 -12.81 7.83
CA VAL A 25 -33.25 -12.62 6.58
C VAL A 25 -32.80 -11.17 6.41
N CYS A 26 -33.67 -10.19 6.65
CA CYS A 26 -33.28 -8.77 6.61
C CYS A 26 -32.25 -8.41 7.70
N SER A 27 -32.38 -8.95 8.91
CA SER A 27 -31.42 -8.72 9.99
C SER A 27 -30.06 -9.34 9.70
N VAL A 28 -30.03 -10.54 9.11
CA VAL A 28 -28.79 -11.21 8.68
C VAL A 28 -28.16 -10.48 7.49
N LEU A 29 -28.96 -10.05 6.52
CA LEU A 29 -28.50 -9.24 5.38
C LEU A 29 -27.93 -7.90 5.85
N PHE A 30 -28.58 -7.24 6.81
CA PHE A 30 -28.10 -5.99 7.40
C PHE A 30 -26.78 -6.19 8.16
N VAL A 31 -26.64 -7.27 8.94
CA VAL A 31 -25.37 -7.61 9.61
C VAL A 31 -24.27 -7.93 8.59
N LEU A 32 -24.56 -8.71 7.54
CA LEU A 32 -23.61 -9.03 6.46
C LEU A 32 -23.18 -7.80 5.64
N LEU A 33 -24.05 -6.80 5.51
CA LEU A 33 -23.74 -5.53 4.83
C LEU A 33 -22.91 -4.57 5.70
N ILE A 34 -22.94 -4.68 7.03
CA ILE A 34 -22.19 -3.82 7.96
C ILE A 34 -20.82 -4.42 8.35
N LEU A 35 -20.71 -5.76 8.35
CA LEU A 35 -19.46 -6.48 8.64
C LEU A 35 -18.24 -6.14 7.75
N PRO A 36 -18.34 -5.59 6.53
CA PRO A 36 -17.14 -5.25 5.74
C PRO A 36 -16.32 -4.08 6.30
N MET A 37 -16.82 -3.32 7.29
CA MET A 37 -16.27 -2.00 7.65
C MET A 37 -15.23 -1.97 8.77
N CYS A 38 -14.80 -3.11 9.32
CA CYS A 38 -13.82 -3.15 10.41
C CYS A 38 -12.72 -4.19 10.19
N ARG A 39 -12.06 -4.16 9.03
CA ARG A 39 -10.76 -4.82 8.90
C ARG A 39 -9.67 -3.79 9.16
N SER A 40 -9.21 -3.72 10.41
CA SER A 40 -7.91 -3.14 10.71
C SER A 40 -6.84 -3.96 9.98
N SER A 41 -5.80 -3.30 9.45
CA SER A 41 -4.68 -4.06 8.88
C SER A 41 -3.91 -4.78 10.00
N PRO A 42 -3.22 -5.90 9.72
CA PRO A 42 -2.40 -6.59 10.71
C PRO A 42 -1.36 -5.67 11.38
N LEU A 43 -0.85 -4.67 10.66
CA LEU A 43 0.02 -3.63 11.20
C LEU A 43 -0.70 -2.80 12.28
N GLN A 44 -1.92 -2.34 12.01
CA GLN A 44 -2.71 -1.59 12.99
C GLN A 44 -3.01 -2.42 14.24
N ASP A 45 -3.36 -3.69 14.09
CA ASP A 45 -3.62 -4.57 15.24
C ASP A 45 -2.36 -4.81 16.08
N THR A 46 -1.23 -5.05 15.41
CA THR A 46 0.08 -5.20 16.05
C THR A 46 0.46 -3.95 16.82
N CYS A 47 0.34 -2.77 16.21
CA CYS A 47 0.66 -1.51 16.88
C CYS A 47 -0.32 -1.16 18.01
N ARG A 48 -1.62 -1.52 17.90
CA ARG A 48 -2.57 -1.35 19.03
C ARG A 48 -2.20 -2.25 20.20
N SER A 49 -1.85 -3.51 19.93
CA SER A 49 -1.41 -4.45 20.95
C SER A 49 -0.11 -4.00 21.62
N PHE A 50 0.86 -3.52 20.84
CA PHE A 50 2.10 -2.95 21.33
C PHE A 50 1.85 -1.72 22.22
N ALA A 51 1.01 -0.79 21.78
CA ALA A 51 0.67 0.42 22.54
C ALA A 51 -0.03 0.10 23.87
N ALA A 52 -0.85 -0.94 23.92
CA ALA A 52 -1.50 -1.39 25.15
C ALA A 52 -0.49 -1.91 26.19
N GLY A 53 0.59 -2.58 25.75
CA GLY A 53 1.69 -3.03 26.61
C GLY A 53 2.73 -1.95 26.92
N HIS A 54 2.85 -0.93 26.07
CA HIS A 54 3.85 0.13 26.15
C HIS A 54 3.24 1.54 26.01
N PRO A 55 2.45 2.01 26.99
CA PRO A 55 1.72 3.29 26.88
C PRO A 55 2.62 4.52 26.70
N SER A 56 3.87 4.47 27.16
CA SER A 56 4.84 5.55 27.02
C SER A 56 5.37 5.73 25.60
N ILE A 57 5.25 4.71 24.75
CA ILE A 57 5.67 4.75 23.34
C ILE A 57 4.46 5.02 22.44
N GLY A 58 3.36 4.30 22.70
CA GLY A 58 2.08 4.52 22.02
C GLY A 58 2.01 3.94 20.60
N TYR A 59 0.83 4.07 20.00
CA TYR A 59 0.47 3.51 18.70
C TYR A 59 1.15 4.25 17.54
N ASP A 60 1.13 5.58 17.56
CA ASP A 60 1.63 6.41 16.47
C ASP A 60 3.14 6.28 16.26
N TYR A 61 3.88 6.03 17.33
CA TYR A 61 5.32 5.75 17.23
C TYR A 61 5.59 4.41 16.54
N CYS A 62 4.84 3.36 16.88
CA CYS A 62 4.96 2.03 16.24
C CYS A 62 4.70 2.09 14.73
N ILE A 63 3.66 2.82 14.33
CA ILE A 63 3.31 3.02 12.92
C ILE A 63 4.44 3.72 12.15
N ARG A 64 4.95 4.85 12.69
CA ARG A 64 6.00 5.63 12.04
C ARG A 64 7.29 4.85 11.88
N MET A 65 7.68 4.11 12.92
CA MET A 65 8.85 3.23 12.85
C MET A 65 8.72 2.24 11.70
N PHE A 66 7.56 1.61 11.54
CA PHE A 66 7.33 0.66 10.46
C PHE A 66 7.35 1.33 9.08
N GLN A 67 6.79 2.54 8.94
CA GLN A 67 6.82 3.31 7.69
C GLN A 67 8.26 3.69 7.30
N ALA A 68 9.01 4.29 8.24
CA ALA A 68 10.41 4.64 8.04
C ALA A 68 11.24 3.41 7.66
N ASP A 69 11.06 2.28 8.35
CA ASP A 69 11.76 1.03 8.01
C ASP A 69 11.48 0.55 6.58
N LYS A 70 10.29 0.80 6.02
CA LYS A 70 10.00 0.44 4.61
C LYS A 70 10.64 1.40 3.62
N ALA A 71 10.62 2.71 3.90
CA ALA A 71 11.33 3.69 3.09
C ALA A 71 12.84 3.36 3.03
N ARG A 72 13.45 3.08 4.19
CA ARG A 72 14.86 2.66 4.32
C ARG A 72 15.22 1.40 3.54
N ILE A 73 14.35 0.39 3.56
CA ILE A 73 14.59 -0.84 2.78
C ILE A 73 14.57 -0.53 1.28
N ALA A 74 13.64 0.32 0.81
CA ALA A 74 13.59 0.74 -0.58
C ALA A 74 14.83 1.58 -0.94
N GLU A 75 15.26 2.49 -0.07
CA GLU A 75 16.44 3.35 -0.25
C GLU A 75 17.72 2.50 -0.38
N ALA A 76 17.91 1.53 0.52
CA ALA A 76 19.04 0.61 0.45
C ALA A 76 19.08 -0.16 -0.88
N LYS A 77 17.91 -0.53 -1.42
CA LYS A 77 17.82 -1.15 -2.74
C LYS A 77 18.16 -0.15 -3.85
N ALA A 78 17.64 1.07 -3.81
CA ALA A 78 17.96 2.12 -4.78
C ALA A 78 19.47 2.39 -4.84
N ASN A 79 20.11 2.51 -3.67
CA ASN A 79 21.55 2.72 -3.54
C ASN A 79 22.36 1.52 -4.11
N ALA A 80 21.92 0.29 -3.83
CA ALA A 80 22.53 -0.90 -4.42
C ALA A 80 22.40 -0.92 -5.96
N THR A 81 21.26 -0.50 -6.50
CA THR A 81 21.05 -0.36 -7.94
C THR A 81 21.94 0.74 -8.53
N ALA A 82 22.01 1.91 -7.90
CA ALA A 82 22.90 3.01 -8.32
C ALA A 82 24.38 2.56 -8.37
N ALA A 83 24.85 1.82 -7.35
CA ALA A 83 26.19 1.27 -7.34
C ALA A 83 26.44 0.28 -8.49
N ARG A 84 25.45 -0.56 -8.82
CA ARG A 84 25.52 -1.48 -9.96
C ARG A 84 25.59 -0.71 -11.29
N ILE A 85 24.77 0.32 -11.46
CA ILE A 85 24.80 1.19 -12.64
C ILE A 85 26.18 1.83 -12.80
N ALA A 86 26.74 2.41 -11.72
CA ALA A 86 28.07 3.00 -11.74
C ALA A 86 29.15 2.00 -12.18
N SER A 87 29.11 0.77 -11.67
CA SER A 87 30.02 -0.30 -12.08
C SER A 87 29.87 -0.68 -13.54
N MET A 88 28.64 -0.70 -14.07
CA MET A 88 28.38 -1.00 -15.47
C MET A 88 28.88 0.12 -16.39
N SER A 89 28.57 1.37 -16.06
CA SER A 89 28.97 2.56 -16.80
C SER A 89 30.49 2.66 -16.95
N ALA A 90 31.25 2.29 -15.91
CA ALA A 90 32.71 2.31 -15.93
C ALA A 90 33.33 1.34 -16.94
N LEU A 91 32.64 0.25 -17.26
CA LEU A 91 33.11 -0.80 -18.18
C LEU A 91 32.47 -0.72 -19.57
N GLU A 92 31.42 0.09 -19.73
CA GLU A 92 30.66 0.21 -20.97
C GLU A 92 31.47 0.97 -22.02
N ARG A 93 31.63 0.34 -23.20
CA ARG A 93 32.38 0.90 -24.33
C ARG A 93 31.46 1.56 -25.35
N ASP A 94 30.23 1.08 -25.49
CA ASP A 94 29.24 1.66 -26.37
C ASP A 94 28.74 2.99 -25.79
N ALA A 95 28.92 4.08 -26.53
CA ALA A 95 28.53 5.41 -26.08
C ALA A 95 27.02 5.54 -25.85
N ARG A 96 26.18 4.94 -26.71
CA ARG A 96 24.73 5.01 -26.57
C ARG A 96 24.23 4.22 -25.38
N ARG A 97 24.85 3.07 -25.08
CA ARG A 97 24.56 2.34 -23.83
C ARG A 97 25.01 3.12 -22.60
N ARG A 98 26.16 3.79 -22.67
CA ARG A 98 26.64 4.65 -21.58
C ARG A 98 25.69 5.81 -21.31
N ASP A 99 25.17 6.47 -22.35
CA ASP A 99 24.20 7.55 -22.20
C ASP A 99 22.92 7.07 -21.49
N ARG A 100 22.42 5.89 -21.83
CA ARG A 100 21.24 5.28 -21.18
C ARG A 100 21.51 4.87 -19.73
N LEU A 101 22.68 4.30 -19.45
CA LEU A 101 23.10 4.05 -18.08
C LEU A 101 23.25 5.35 -17.27
N SER A 102 23.59 6.48 -17.91
CA SER A 102 23.61 7.80 -17.26
C SER A 102 22.20 8.22 -16.83
N VAL A 103 21.20 8.06 -17.70
CA VAL A 103 19.79 8.33 -17.34
C VAL A 103 19.37 7.49 -16.13
N CYS A 104 19.66 6.18 -16.15
CA CYS A 104 19.39 5.31 -15.00
C CYS A 104 20.13 5.77 -13.73
N ALA A 105 21.39 6.22 -13.85
CA ALA A 105 22.16 6.69 -12.71
C ALA A 105 21.54 7.95 -12.07
N GLU A 106 21.06 8.88 -12.91
CA GLU A 106 20.39 10.11 -12.46
C GLU A 106 19.11 9.78 -11.70
N VAL A 107 18.19 9.01 -12.30
CA VAL A 107 16.90 8.71 -11.66
C VAL A 107 17.03 7.86 -10.39
N TYR A 108 18.03 6.98 -10.30
CA TYR A 108 18.30 6.24 -9.07
C TYR A 108 18.99 7.07 -7.99
N SER A 109 19.77 8.09 -8.37
CA SER A 109 20.28 9.08 -7.41
C SER A 109 19.13 9.91 -6.84
N ASP A 110 18.25 10.41 -7.71
CA ASP A 110 17.06 11.15 -7.29
C ASP A 110 16.15 10.31 -6.38
N ALA A 111 15.95 9.03 -6.71
CA ALA A 111 15.17 8.11 -5.90
C ALA A 111 15.77 7.89 -4.49
N VAL A 112 17.10 7.84 -4.37
CA VAL A 112 17.76 7.75 -3.05
C VAL A 112 17.47 9.01 -2.24
N ASP A 113 17.67 10.19 -2.81
CA ASP A 113 17.42 11.47 -2.12
C ASP A 113 15.94 11.63 -1.71
N GLN A 114 15.01 11.20 -2.57
CA GLN A 114 13.57 11.21 -2.29
C GLN A 114 13.22 10.24 -1.15
N LEU A 115 13.83 9.06 -1.10
CA LEU A 115 13.55 8.08 -0.05
C LEU A 115 14.13 8.48 1.31
N ASP A 116 15.31 9.09 1.32
CA ASP A 116 15.90 9.69 2.53
C ASP A 116 14.99 10.81 3.06
N GLN A 117 14.53 11.71 2.17
CA GLN A 117 13.60 12.77 2.55
C GLN A 117 12.27 12.22 3.10
N ALA A 118 11.73 11.16 2.48
CA ALA A 118 10.53 10.49 2.96
C ALA A 118 10.73 9.89 4.36
N GLU A 119 11.91 9.31 4.66
CA GLU A 119 12.23 8.80 6.00
C GLU A 119 12.16 9.93 7.03
N GLU A 120 12.80 11.07 6.75
CA GLU A 120 12.79 12.23 7.64
C GLU A 120 11.35 12.73 7.88
N GLU A 121 10.56 12.89 6.82
CA GLU A 121 9.18 13.37 6.88
C GLU A 121 8.28 12.41 7.71
N LEU A 122 8.47 11.09 7.54
CA LEU A 122 7.80 10.05 8.34
C LEU A 122 8.23 10.06 9.81
N ALA A 123 9.51 10.35 10.08
CA ALA A 123 10.03 10.45 11.44
C ALA A 123 9.47 11.68 12.17
N HIS A 124 9.41 12.83 11.48
CA HIS A 124 9.05 14.14 12.04
C HIS A 124 7.54 14.44 12.05
N GLY A 125 6.71 13.74 11.27
CA GLY A 125 5.27 14.00 11.11
C GLY A 125 4.40 14.02 12.39
N ALA A 126 4.93 13.64 13.57
CA ALA A 126 4.26 13.75 14.86
C ALA A 126 4.22 15.17 15.46
N GLU A 127 5.12 16.07 15.08
CA GLU A 127 5.17 17.43 15.67
C GLU A 127 4.45 18.49 14.81
N GLY A 128 4.21 18.21 13.52
CA GLY A 128 3.72 19.20 12.53
C GLY A 128 2.28 19.06 12.06
N GLY A 129 1.55 18.01 12.45
CA GLY A 129 0.16 17.78 12.07
C GLY A 129 -0.05 17.42 10.59
N GLY A 130 -0.07 16.13 10.26
CA GLY A 130 -0.54 15.58 8.98
C GLY A 130 0.33 15.83 7.74
N GLY A 131 0.92 17.03 7.60
CA GLY A 131 1.67 17.45 6.41
C GLY A 131 2.87 16.56 6.08
N GLY A 132 3.61 16.09 7.10
CA GLY A 132 4.75 15.20 6.87
C GLY A 132 4.39 13.84 6.27
N ILE A 133 3.15 13.36 6.41
CA ILE A 133 2.73 12.12 5.74
C ILE A 133 2.45 12.39 4.27
N ASP A 134 1.78 13.51 3.94
CA ASP A 134 1.47 13.88 2.56
C ASP A 134 2.74 14.19 1.75
N ASP A 135 3.70 14.85 2.38
CA ASP A 135 5.03 15.10 1.79
C ASP A 135 5.76 13.77 1.56
N ALA A 136 5.76 12.86 2.55
CA ALA A 136 6.41 11.55 2.39
C ALA A 136 5.76 10.70 1.29
N VAL A 137 4.43 10.75 1.16
CA VAL A 137 3.72 10.10 0.06
C VAL A 137 4.14 10.68 -1.29
N THR A 138 4.32 12.00 -1.38
CA THR A 138 4.83 12.67 -2.58
C THR A 138 6.22 12.15 -2.94
N GLN A 139 7.15 12.14 -1.97
CA GLN A 139 8.52 11.67 -2.18
C GLN A 139 8.57 10.20 -2.59
N LEU A 140 7.82 9.33 -1.90
CA LEU A 140 7.72 7.90 -2.22
C LEU A 140 7.14 7.65 -3.61
N SER A 141 6.21 8.49 -4.05
CA SER A 141 5.62 8.39 -5.40
C SER A 141 6.65 8.78 -6.46
N ALA A 142 7.41 9.86 -6.24
CA ALA A 142 8.47 10.27 -7.15
C ALA A 142 9.57 9.20 -7.28
N ALA A 143 9.97 8.58 -6.16
CA ALA A 143 10.99 7.53 -6.17
C ALA A 143 10.53 6.29 -6.95
N LEU A 144 9.23 6.00 -6.94
CA LEU A 144 8.64 4.86 -7.65
C LEU A 144 8.74 4.97 -9.18
N ASP A 145 8.97 6.17 -9.73
CA ASP A 145 9.07 6.41 -11.18
C ASP A 145 10.45 6.03 -11.77
N ALA A 146 11.48 5.86 -10.93
CA ALA A 146 12.85 5.57 -11.38
C ALA A 146 12.98 4.27 -12.21
N PRO A 147 12.39 3.11 -11.81
CA PRO A 147 12.39 1.89 -12.62
C PRO A 147 11.88 2.09 -14.04
N GLU A 148 10.75 2.78 -14.18
CA GLU A 148 10.09 2.96 -15.48
C GLU A 148 10.92 3.88 -16.36
N THR A 149 11.42 4.98 -15.80
CA THR A 149 12.28 5.92 -16.53
C THR A 149 13.59 5.26 -16.98
N CYS A 150 14.17 4.38 -16.15
CA CYS A 150 15.36 3.63 -16.53
C CYS A 150 15.08 2.59 -17.63
N GLU A 151 13.99 1.82 -17.52
CA GLU A 151 13.59 0.85 -18.55
C GLU A 151 13.26 1.53 -19.88
N ASP A 152 12.55 2.67 -19.84
CA ASP A 152 12.19 3.46 -21.02
C ASP A 152 13.43 3.95 -21.78
N ALA A 153 14.47 4.38 -21.06
CA ALA A 153 15.74 4.79 -21.70
C ALA A 153 16.34 3.69 -22.58
N PHE A 154 16.17 2.41 -22.22
CA PHE A 154 16.59 1.27 -23.03
C PHE A 154 15.56 0.88 -24.10
N GLY A 155 14.27 0.83 -23.72
CA GLY A 155 13.16 0.41 -24.58
C GLY A 155 12.92 1.33 -25.78
N GLU A 156 13.07 2.64 -25.61
CA GLU A 156 12.97 3.63 -26.70
C GLU A 156 14.01 3.40 -27.81
N ALA A 157 15.07 2.68 -27.49
CA ALA A 157 16.16 2.33 -28.40
C ALA A 157 16.14 0.85 -28.83
N ASP A 158 15.06 0.11 -28.55
CA ASP A 158 14.88 -1.32 -28.88
C ASP A 158 16.01 -2.21 -28.30
N ASP A 159 16.59 -1.81 -27.17
CA ASP A 159 17.61 -2.56 -26.42
C ASP A 159 17.00 -3.08 -25.12
N THR A 160 17.52 -4.20 -24.63
CA THR A 160 17.08 -4.76 -23.35
C THR A 160 17.87 -4.14 -22.22
N SER A 161 17.16 -3.56 -21.25
CA SER A 161 17.77 -3.05 -20.02
C SER A 161 18.49 -4.18 -19.27
N PRO A 162 19.73 -3.96 -18.82
CA PRO A 162 20.44 -4.89 -17.94
C PRO A 162 19.96 -4.82 -16.47
N LEU A 163 19.03 -3.91 -16.15
CA LEU A 163 18.58 -3.58 -14.80
C LEU A 163 17.18 -4.08 -14.47
N ALA A 164 16.49 -4.74 -15.40
CA ALA A 164 15.10 -5.18 -15.24
C ALA A 164 14.81 -5.95 -13.94
N ALA A 165 15.76 -6.76 -13.45
CA ALA A 165 15.60 -7.47 -12.18
C ALA A 165 15.69 -6.53 -10.97
N GLU A 166 16.66 -5.61 -10.99
CA GLU A 166 16.84 -4.58 -9.98
C GLU A 166 15.68 -3.60 -9.96
N ASP A 167 15.21 -3.18 -11.13
CA ASP A 167 14.05 -2.30 -11.33
C ASP A 167 12.77 -2.93 -10.79
N ALA A 168 12.52 -4.21 -11.09
CA ALA A 168 11.37 -4.92 -10.55
C ALA A 168 11.40 -5.07 -9.03
N GLU A 169 12.57 -5.38 -8.45
CA GLU A 169 12.72 -5.50 -6.99
C GLU A 169 12.53 -4.14 -6.30
N PHE A 170 13.16 -3.08 -6.82
CA PHE A 170 13.00 -1.74 -6.27
C PHE A 170 11.54 -1.26 -6.37
N LYS A 171 10.89 -1.44 -7.52
CA LYS A 171 9.48 -1.09 -7.72
C LYS A 171 8.57 -1.73 -6.68
N ASN A 172 8.79 -3.01 -6.36
CA ASN A 172 8.01 -3.71 -5.34
C ASN A 172 8.21 -3.11 -3.94
N LEU A 173 9.45 -2.79 -3.56
CA LEU A 173 9.77 -2.20 -2.26
C LEU A 173 9.19 -0.78 -2.13
N ALA A 174 9.40 0.06 -3.13
CA ALA A 174 8.86 1.42 -3.18
C ALA A 174 7.32 1.41 -3.17
N THR A 175 6.68 0.49 -3.90
CA THR A 175 5.20 0.34 -3.89
C THR A 175 4.69 -0.01 -2.50
N VAL A 176 5.37 -0.93 -1.79
CA VAL A 176 4.98 -1.32 -0.42
C VAL A 176 5.15 -0.15 0.54
N ALA A 177 6.27 0.58 0.47
CA ALA A 177 6.50 1.76 1.29
C ALA A 177 5.42 2.83 1.06
N LEU A 178 5.14 3.16 -0.21
CA LEU A 178 4.09 4.10 -0.61
C LEU A 178 2.71 3.67 -0.09
N ALA A 179 2.31 2.41 -0.30
CA ALA A 179 1.01 1.92 0.12
C ALA A 179 0.81 2.01 1.65
N ILE A 180 1.86 1.73 2.43
CA ILE A 180 1.80 1.80 3.89
C ILE A 180 1.74 3.27 4.35
N ALA A 181 2.53 4.16 3.76
CA ALA A 181 2.47 5.60 4.06
C ALA A 181 1.08 6.17 3.75
N ALA A 182 0.55 5.89 2.56
CA ALA A 182 -0.76 6.38 2.11
C ALA A 182 -1.94 5.81 2.91
N SER A 183 -1.83 4.58 3.45
CA SER A 183 -2.92 3.95 4.21
C SER A 183 -3.31 4.68 5.49
N LEU A 184 -2.50 5.65 5.92
CA LEU A 184 -2.66 6.41 7.16
C LEU A 184 -2.65 7.93 6.93
N ALA A 185 -2.56 8.37 5.67
CA ALA A 185 -2.78 9.78 5.31
C ALA A 185 -4.25 10.15 5.58
N PRO A 186 -4.53 11.31 6.19
CA PRO A 186 -5.91 11.78 6.32
C PRO A 186 -6.53 11.94 4.91
N PRO A 187 -7.84 11.65 4.73
CA PRO A 187 -8.48 11.90 3.45
C PRO A 187 -8.31 13.38 3.06
N PRO A 188 -8.10 13.71 1.77
CA PRO A 188 -7.85 15.07 1.34
C PRO A 188 -8.97 15.98 1.85
N SER A 189 -8.62 16.93 2.72
CA SER A 189 -9.59 17.89 3.24
C SER A 189 -10.10 18.73 2.09
N MET A 190 -11.40 18.62 1.80
CA MET A 190 -12.08 19.46 0.80
C MET A 190 -11.74 20.94 1.03
N PRO A 191 -11.46 21.72 -0.03
CA PRO A 191 -11.16 23.14 0.12
C PRO A 191 -12.29 23.86 0.88
N ARG A 192 -11.93 24.52 1.98
CA ARG A 192 -12.87 25.36 2.73
C ARG A 192 -13.42 26.42 1.77
N PRO A 193 -14.75 26.53 1.58
CA PRO A 193 -15.33 27.57 0.74
C PRO A 193 -14.87 28.94 1.26
N LYS A 194 -14.28 29.75 0.38
CA LYS A 194 -14.03 31.16 0.70
C LYS A 194 -15.39 31.82 0.86
N ILE A 195 -15.72 32.19 2.10
CA ILE A 195 -16.80 33.14 2.37
C ILE A 195 -16.25 34.49 1.93
N SER A 196 -16.73 34.98 0.78
CA SER A 196 -16.52 36.37 0.39
C SER A 196 -17.35 37.26 1.31
N ASP A 197 -16.70 38.24 1.92
CA ASP A 197 -17.34 39.41 2.52
C ASP A 197 -18.04 40.28 1.45
#